data_AF-E0S0V1-F1
#
_entry.id   AF-E0S0V1-F1
#
_cell.length_a   1.000
_cell.length_b   1.000
_cell.length_c   1.000
_cell.angle_alpha   90.00
_cell.angle_beta   90.00
_cell.angle_gamma   90.00
#
_symmetry.space_group_name_H-M   'P 1'
#
loop_
_entity.id
_entity.type
_entity.pdbx_description
1 polymer ?
#
loop_
_entity_poly.entity_id
_entity_poly.type
_entity_poly.pdbx_seq_one_letter_code
_entity_poly.pdbx_strand_id
1 'polypeptide(L)' 'MVTNMGRLQAEIAEYVGNFTRRYGYPPTVEELIRRFGLMTIMYSMFYVLSLYKIGMIRNSLFFGTGGLRLLPVKSDN' A
#
# COMPACT_ATOMS: atom_id res chain seq x y z
N MET A 1 24.72 8.39 1.78
CA MET A 1 23.76 9.01 2.71
C MET A 1 22.37 8.53 2.34
N VAL A 2 21.70 7.77 3.22
CA VAL A 2 20.29 7.41 3.03
C VAL A 2 19.46 8.57 3.59
N THR A 3 18.59 9.16 2.78
CA THR A 3 17.66 10.19 3.26
C THR A 3 16.66 9.56 4.23
N ASN A 4 16.10 10.34 5.17
CA ASN A 4 15.06 9.83 6.08
C ASN A 4 13.92 9.11 5.34
N MET A 5 13.62 9.55 4.11
CA MET A 5 12.64 8.90 3.22
C MET A 5 13.07 7.51 2.76
N GLY A 6 14.34 7.32 2.36
CA GLY A 6 14.85 6.03 1.94
C GLY A 6 14.86 5.00 3.07
N ARG A 7 15.14 5.45 4.31
CA ARG A 7 15.07 4.58 5.49
C ARG A 7 13.64 4.12 5.78
N LEU A 8 12.68 5.04 5.73
CA LEU A 8 11.27 4.70 5.93
C LEU A 8 10.75 3.71 4.88
N GLN A 9 11.11 3.92 3.61
CA GLN A 9 10.73 2.99 2.54
C GLN A 9 11.34 1.59 2.76
N ALA A 10 12.60 1.52 3.21
CA ALA A 10 13.24 0.26 3.54
C ALA A 10 12.53 -0.47 4.70
N GLU A 11 12.16 0.27 5.77
CA GLU A 11 11.41 -0.28 6.90
C GLU A 11 10.02 -0.79 6.47
N ILE A 12 9.33 -0.07 5.58
CA ILE A 12 8.05 -0.52 5.01
C ILE A 12 8.25 -1.79 4.18
N ALA A 13 9.26 -1.84 3.29
CA ALA A 13 9.55 -3.01 2.47
C ALA A 13 9.88 -4.24 3.30
N GLU A 14 10.71 -4.06 4.33
CA GLU A 14 11.08 -5.12 5.27
C GLU A 14 9.85 -5.65 6.01
N TYR A 15 9.02 -4.76 6.53
CA TYR A 15 7.77 -5.15 7.18
C TYR A 15 6.87 -5.94 6.23
N VAL A 16 6.64 -5.46 5.02
CA VAL A 16 5.81 -6.13 4.01
C VAL A 16 6.34 -7.53 3.69
N GLY A 17 7.65 -7.67 3.50
CA GLY A 17 8.28 -8.96 3.23
C GLY A 17 8.19 -9.92 4.43
N ASN A 18 8.43 -9.44 5.65
CA ASN A 18 8.30 -10.22 6.88
C ASN A 18 6.85 -10.66 7.14
N PHE A 19 5.90 -9.74 6.95
CA PHE A 19 4.48 -10.00 7.11
C PHE A 19 4.01 -11.09 6.13
N THR A 20 4.35 -10.95 4.85
CA THR A 20 3.98 -11.92 3.82
C THR A 20 4.55 -13.31 4.12
N ARG A 21 5.81 -13.39 4.57
CA ARG A 21 6.43 -14.67 4.98
C ARG A 21 5.76 -15.29 6.21
N ARG A 22 5.30 -14.47 7.15
CA ARG A 22 4.70 -14.94 8.40
C ARG A 22 3.25 -15.39 8.24
N TYR A 23 2.46 -14.66 7.45
CA TYR A 23 1.02 -14.84 7.35
C TYR A 23 0.57 -15.50 6.04
N GLY A 24 1.46 -15.61 5.05
CA GLY A 24 1.15 -16.19 3.75
C GLY A 24 0.34 -15.28 2.82
N TYR A 25 0.11 -14.01 3.20
CA TYR A 25 -0.56 -13.02 2.36
C TYR A 25 0.08 -11.63 2.51
N PRO A 26 0.06 -10.78 1.47
CA PRO A 26 0.58 -9.42 1.57
C PRO A 26 -0.28 -8.54 2.49
N PRO A 27 0.31 -7.67 3.33
CA PRO A 27 -0.44 -6.85 4.26
C PRO A 27 -1.34 -5.85 3.55
N THR A 28 -2.37 -5.41 4.25
CA THR A 28 -3.27 -4.34 3.84
C THR A 28 -2.72 -2.96 4.19
N VAL A 29 -3.24 -1.93 3.53
CA VAL A 29 -2.98 -0.52 3.91
C VAL A 29 -3.34 -0.25 5.37
N GLU A 30 -4.39 -0.87 5.89
CA GLU A 30 -4.79 -0.70 7.30
C GLU A 30 -3.78 -1.33 8.27
N GLU A 31 -3.25 -2.52 7.95
CA GLU A 31 -2.18 -3.14 8.75
C GLU A 31 -0.90 -2.30 8.73
N LEU A 32 -0.61 -1.63 7.60
CA LEU A 32 0.48 -0.66 7.52
C LEU A 32 0.21 0.59 8.38
N ILE A 33 -1.00 1.13 8.36
CA ILE A 33 -1.41 2.27 9.21
C ILE A 33 -1.30 1.91 10.70
N ARG A 34 -1.76 0.70 11.08
CA ARG A 34 -1.65 0.22 12.46
C ARG A 34 -0.20 0.09 12.92
N ARG A 35 0.73 -0.26 12.01
CA ARG A 35 2.15 -0.45 12.33
C ARG A 35 2.97 0.83 12.34
N PHE A 36 2.77 1.70 11.36
CA PHE A 36 3.62 2.87 11.08
C PHE A 36 2.93 4.21 11.38
N GLY A 37 1.62 4.22 11.60
CA GLY A 37 0.80 5.41 11.78
C GLY A 37 0.29 5.99 10.47
N LEU A 38 -0.89 6.61 10.52
CA LEU A 38 -1.58 7.16 9.35
C LEU A 38 -0.73 8.20 8.62
N MET A 39 -0.17 9.17 9.35
CA MET A 39 0.63 10.24 8.75
C MET A 39 1.84 9.70 7.99
N THR A 40 2.55 8.72 8.54
CA THR A 40 3.70 8.07 7.92
C THR A 40 3.35 7.40 6.59
N ILE A 41 2.21 6.70 6.56
CA ILE A 41 1.68 6.07 5.35
C ILE A 41 1.24 7.12 4.33
N MET A 42 0.63 8.23 4.76
CA MET A 42 0.27 9.35 3.88
C MET A 42 1.50 10.05 3.28
N TYR A 43 2.55 10.31 4.06
CA TYR A 43 3.82 10.86 3.54
C TYR A 43 4.49 9.90 2.56
N SER A 44 4.28 8.59 2.71
CA SER A 44 4.84 7.54 1.87
C SER A 44 3.87 7.03 0.81
N MET A 45 2.78 7.76 0.54
CA MET A 45 1.66 7.25 -0.25
C MET A 45 2.07 6.78 -1.65
N PHE A 46 2.96 7.50 -2.33
CA PHE A 46 3.46 7.09 -3.64
C PHE A 46 4.22 5.76 -3.58
N TYR A 47 4.99 5.52 -2.53
CA TYR A 47 5.72 4.27 -2.34
C TYR A 47 4.76 3.11 -2.04
N VAL A 48 3.78 3.36 -1.16
CA VAL A 48 2.71 2.39 -0.83
C VAL A 48 1.88 2.04 -2.07
N LEU A 49 1.55 3.01 -2.93
CA LEU A 49 0.87 2.78 -4.20
C LEU A 49 1.72 1.94 -5.17
N SER A 50 3.03 2.17 -5.23
CA SER A 50 3.93 1.36 -6.05
C SER A 50 3.97 -0.09 -5.57
N LEU A 51 4.05 -0.32 -4.26
CA LEU A 51 3.98 -1.66 -3.66
C LEU A 51 2.62 -2.33 -3.91
N TYR A 52 1.53 -1.57 -3.88
CA TYR A 52 0.20 -2.05 -4.26
C TYR A 52 0.13 -2.48 -5.73
N LYS A 53 0.68 -1.69 -6.66
CA LYS A 53 0.70 -2.00 -8.10
C LYS A 53 1.41 -3.32 -8.42
N ILE A 54 2.45 -3.68 -7.65
CA ILE A 54 3.19 -4.94 -7.83
C ILE A 54 2.62 -6.09 -6.97
N GLY A 55 1.50 -5.88 -6.27
CA GLY A 55 0.82 -6.91 -5.49
C GLY A 55 1.45 -7.20 -4.11
N MET A 56 2.38 -6.36 -3.64
CA MET A 56 3.00 -6.52 -2.32
C MET A 56 2.17 -5.89 -1.19
N ILE A 57 1.15 -5.12 -1.51
CA ILE A 57 0.17 -4.59 -0.55
C ILE A 57 -1.22 -4.88 -1.09
N ARG A 58 -2.11 -5.31 -0.21
CA ARG A 58 -3.52 -5.48 -0.51
C ARG A 58 -4.29 -4.21 -0.16
N ASN A 59 -5.39 -3.98 -0.87
CA ASN A 59 -6.33 -2.99 -0.41
C ASN A 59 -6.92 -3.44 0.92
N SER A 60 -6.96 -2.57 1.92
CA SER A 60 -7.80 -2.85 3.09
C SER A 60 -9.25 -2.93 2.60
N LEU A 61 -10.10 -3.75 3.23
CA LEU A 61 -11.54 -3.77 2.98
C LEU A 61 -12.18 -2.37 3.15
N PHE A 62 -11.50 -1.39 3.76
CA PHE A 62 -11.89 0.03 3.77
C PHE A 62 -11.71 0.78 2.44
N PHE A 63 -10.93 0.22 1.52
CA PHE A 63 -10.87 0.60 0.12
C PHE A 63 -11.41 -0.53 -0.77
N GLY A 64 -12.20 -1.44 -0.17
CA GLY A 64 -13.04 -2.38 -0.89
C GLY A 64 -14.25 -1.66 -1.45
N THR A 65 -14.30 -1.51 -2.78
CA THR A 65 -15.48 -1.92 -3.56
C THR A 65 -16.85 -1.51 -3.00
N GLY A 66 -17.03 -0.21 -2.73
CA GLY A 66 -18.32 0.39 -2.36
C GLY A 66 -18.90 1.37 -3.38
N GLY A 67 -18.30 1.53 -4.58
CA GLY A 67 -18.89 2.44 -5.57
C GLY A 67 -18.02 2.90 -6.75
N LEU A 68 -16.71 2.64 -6.77
CA LEU A 68 -15.92 2.89 -7.99
C LEU A 68 -16.01 1.66 -8.90
N ARG A 69 -17.20 1.46 -9.48
CA ARG A 69 -17.24 0.90 -10.84
C ARG A 69 -16.42 1.86 -11.69
N LEU A 70 -15.36 1.38 -12.32
CA LEU A 70 -14.74 2.09 -13.43
C LEU A 70 -15.90 2.50 -14.34
N LEU A 71 -16.21 3.80 -14.41
CA LEU A 71 -17.13 4.30 -15.40
C LEU A 71 -16.51 3.88 -16.73
N PRO A 72 -17.19 3.05 -17.55
CA PRO A 72 -16.70 2.80 -18.89
C PRO A 72 -16.68 4.17 -19.57
N VAL A 73 -15.49 4.69 -19.82
CA VAL A 73 -15.34 5.85 -20.70
C VAL A 73 -15.83 5.35 -22.05
N LYS A 74 -17.05 5.74 -22.41
CA LYS A 74 -17.56 5.58 -23.75
C LYS A 74 -16.62 6.41 -24.63
N SER A 75 -15.75 5.72 -25.36
CA SER A 75 -15.04 6.34 -26.47
C SER A 75 -16.10 6.56 -27.54
N ASP A 76 -16.68 7.76 -27.55
CA ASP A 76 -17.45 8.22 -28.69
C ASP A 76 -16.46 8.39 -29.84
N ASN A 77 -16.61 7.53 -30.84
CA ASN A 77 -15.90 7.56 -32.10
C ASN A 77 -16.83 8.17 -33.16
#